data_AF-A0A354T5E2-F1
#
_entry.id   AF-A0A354T5E2-F1
#
_cell.length_a   1.000
_cell.length_b   1.000
_cell.length_c   1.000
_cell.angle_alpha   90.00
_cell.angle_beta   90.00
_cell.angle_gamma   90.00
#
_symmetry.space_group_name_H-M   'P 1'
#
loop_
_entity.id
_entity.type
_entity.pdbx_description
1 polymer ?
#
loop_
_entity_poly.entity_id
_entity_poly.type
_entity_poly.pdbx_seq_one_letter_code
_entity_poly.pdbx_strand_id
1 'polypeptide(L)'
;MTKETRMLNAETALLVRGAGLIRLWFGIAFALAFLMAGFIRAEVRQTVLDWEPACEGSSITVTTQNGQLALVEASAWHFAEAREWICVFKDGSLLTVTYRHYTLSRKAKGDSGEFEIQSTLDRVETFVAEHGVVHKVPVTLKTDLETVLSKARTSLAEPSKQK
;
A
#
# COMPACT_ATOMS: atom_id res chain seq x y z
N MET A 1 53.22 -44.78 -62.11
CA MET A 1 52.40 -43.56 -62.21
C MET A 1 51.86 -43.26 -60.82
N THR A 2 52.59 -42.43 -60.07
CA THR A 2 52.32 -41.01 -59.71
C THR A 2 51.58 -40.93 -58.36
N LYS A 3 52.30 -40.73 -57.25
CA LYS A 3 52.81 -39.44 -56.71
C LYS A 3 51.69 -38.48 -56.27
N GLU A 4 51.70 -38.26 -54.96
CA GLU A 4 51.65 -36.93 -54.34
C GLU A 4 50.44 -36.05 -54.65
N THR A 5 49.47 -36.05 -53.73
CA THR A 5 49.11 -34.80 -53.05
C THR A 5 48.39 -35.15 -51.74
N ARG A 6 49.15 -35.08 -50.64
CA ARG A 6 48.98 -34.12 -49.54
C ARG A 6 47.72 -34.40 -48.72
N MET A 7 47.87 -35.01 -47.54
CA MET A 7 48.16 -34.23 -46.32
C MET A 7 47.37 -32.92 -46.32
N LEU A 8 46.09 -33.00 -45.98
CA LEU A 8 45.37 -31.92 -45.34
C LEU A 8 44.21 -32.51 -44.56
N ASN A 9 44.27 -32.28 -43.25
CA ASN A 9 43.23 -32.47 -42.25
C ASN A 9 43.20 -33.83 -41.55
N ALA A 10 44.36 -34.17 -40.97
CA ALA A 10 44.46 -34.90 -39.70
C ALA A 10 44.33 -33.95 -38.48
N GLU A 11 43.49 -32.92 -38.60
CA GLU A 11 43.07 -32.06 -37.49
C GLU A 11 41.56 -31.87 -37.60
N THR A 12 40.87 -31.89 -36.45
CA THR A 12 39.41 -31.77 -36.24
C THR A 12 38.58 -32.97 -36.75
N ALA A 13 38.27 -33.99 -35.95
CA ALA A 13 37.39 -33.87 -34.78
C ALA A 13 37.61 -35.06 -33.84
N LEU A 14 38.74 -35.05 -33.15
CA LEU A 14 38.95 -35.76 -31.90
C LEU A 14 38.11 -35.06 -30.81
N LEU A 15 36.79 -35.20 -30.83
CA LEU A 15 35.90 -34.63 -29.80
C LEU A 15 34.51 -35.30 -29.79
N VAL A 16 34.46 -36.62 -29.97
CA VAL A 16 33.22 -37.41 -29.83
C VAL A 16 33.40 -38.53 -28.81
N ARG A 17 33.93 -38.19 -27.61
CA ARG A 17 33.91 -39.10 -26.43
C ARG A 17 33.80 -38.38 -25.08
N GLY A 18 33.21 -37.18 -25.03
CA GLY A 18 33.19 -36.37 -23.78
C GLY A 18 31.95 -35.51 -23.55
N ALA A 19 30.77 -35.89 -24.04
CA ALA A 19 29.56 -35.05 -23.93
C ALA A 19 28.35 -35.75 -23.29
N GLY A 20 28.59 -36.77 -22.45
CA GLY A 20 27.53 -37.58 -21.82
C GLY A 20 27.20 -37.26 -20.36
N LEU A 21 27.89 -36.31 -19.70
CA LEU A 21 27.79 -36.12 -18.24
C LEU A 21 27.65 -34.67 -17.77
N ILE A 22 27.51 -33.69 -18.67
CA ILE A 22 27.39 -32.25 -18.30
C ILE A 22 25.95 -31.72 -18.40
N ARG A 23 24.96 -32.57 -18.75
CA ARG A 23 23.55 -32.16 -18.87
C ARG A 23 22.66 -32.48 -17.67
N LEU A 24 23.23 -32.79 -16.51
CA LEU A 24 22.45 -33.08 -15.28
C LEU A 24 22.83 -32.22 -14.06
N TRP A 25 23.57 -31.12 -14.24
CA TRP A 25 23.92 -30.21 -13.14
C TRP A 25 23.45 -28.75 -13.33
N PHE A 26 22.90 -28.40 -14.50
CA PHE A 26 22.36 -27.06 -14.74
C PHE A 26 20.84 -26.95 -14.52
N GLY A 27 20.13 -28.07 -14.36
CA GLY A 27 18.68 -28.07 -14.11
C GLY A 27 18.28 -27.82 -12.65
N ILE A 28 19.19 -28.02 -11.69
CA ILE A 28 18.91 -27.86 -10.26
C ILE A 28 19.34 -26.48 -9.73
N ALA A 29 20.29 -25.81 -10.40
CA ALA A 29 20.69 -24.45 -10.04
C ALA A 29 19.61 -23.38 -10.37
N PHE A 30 18.75 -23.63 -11.36
CA PHE A 30 17.67 -22.70 -11.70
C PHE A 30 16.43 -22.84 -10.78
N ALA A 31 16.22 -24.02 -10.19
CA ALA A 31 15.15 -24.23 -9.22
C ALA A 31 15.48 -23.63 -7.83
N LEU A 32 16.76 -23.46 -7.49
CA LEU A 32 17.19 -22.79 -6.25
C LEU A 32 17.29 -21.27 -6.38
N ALA A 33 17.53 -20.73 -7.57
CA ALA A 33 17.45 -19.28 -7.80
C ALA A 33 16.02 -18.74 -7.74
N PHE A 34 15.01 -19.56 -8.10
CA PHE A 34 13.59 -19.18 -7.99
C PHE A 34 13.01 -19.33 -6.57
N LEU A 35 13.65 -20.10 -5.69
CA LEU A 35 13.30 -20.17 -4.26
C LEU A 35 14.03 -19.12 -3.41
N MET A 36 15.03 -18.43 -3.96
CA MET A 36 15.76 -17.31 -3.35
C MET A 36 15.39 -15.95 -3.95
N ALA A 37 14.51 -15.91 -4.96
CA ALA A 37 13.82 -14.68 -5.36
C ALA A 37 12.86 -14.33 -4.22
N GLY A 38 13.39 -13.56 -3.28
CA GLY A 38 12.79 -13.27 -2.00
C GLY A 38 11.31 -12.99 -2.13
N PHE A 39 10.54 -13.61 -1.23
CA PHE A 39 9.41 -12.90 -0.65
C PHE A 39 9.97 -11.59 -0.11
N ILE A 40 10.01 -10.55 -0.94
CA ILE A 40 10.12 -9.17 -0.48
C ILE A 40 8.84 -8.98 0.30
N ARG A 41 8.89 -9.33 1.58
CA ARG A 41 7.79 -9.12 2.51
C ARG A 41 7.60 -7.62 2.52
N ALA A 42 6.55 -7.16 1.87
CA ALA A 42 6.29 -5.74 1.76
C ALA A 42 6.25 -5.17 3.18
N GLU A 43 7.11 -4.20 3.45
CA GLU A 43 7.17 -3.59 4.76
C GLU A 43 5.91 -2.77 4.93
N VAL A 44 5.05 -3.20 5.86
CA VAL A 44 3.83 -2.47 6.21
C VAL A 44 4.07 -1.76 7.54
N ARG A 45 3.90 -0.44 7.54
CA ARG A 45 3.98 0.37 8.75
C ARG A 45 2.66 1.10 8.95
N GLN A 46 2.21 1.15 10.20
CA GLN A 46 1.08 1.96 10.62
C GLN A 46 1.54 3.08 11.54
N THR A 47 0.95 4.26 11.41
CA THR A 47 1.19 5.41 12.28
C THR A 47 -0.14 6.10 12.55
N VAL A 48 -0.37 6.46 13.80
CA VAL A 48 -1.60 7.16 14.23
C VAL A 48 -1.23 8.60 14.55
N LEU A 49 -1.97 9.54 13.99
CA LEU A 49 -1.79 10.98 14.15
C LEU A 49 -3.08 11.60 14.68
N ASP A 50 -2.98 12.74 15.37
CA ASP A 50 -4.15 13.54 15.72
C ASP A 50 -4.66 14.30 14.49
N TRP A 51 -5.97 14.25 14.23
CA TRP A 51 -6.59 15.01 13.15
C TRP A 51 -6.94 16.43 13.62
N GLU A 52 -7.89 16.52 14.54
CA GLU A 52 -8.47 17.76 15.07
C GLU A 52 -9.01 17.57 16.50
N PRO A 53 -9.27 18.63 17.27
CA PRO A 53 -9.98 18.49 18.54
C PRO A 53 -11.41 17.98 18.31
N ALA A 54 -11.78 16.88 18.96
CA ALA A 54 -13.13 16.31 18.89
C ALA A 54 -13.53 15.75 20.25
N CYS A 55 -14.81 15.87 20.60
CA CYS A 55 -15.31 15.55 21.96
C CYS A 55 -15.02 14.11 22.39
N GLU A 56 -15.12 13.16 21.45
CA GLU A 56 -14.92 11.73 21.69
C GLU A 56 -13.65 11.21 21.02
N GLY A 57 -12.81 12.13 20.53
CA GLY A 57 -11.52 11.85 19.92
C GLY A 57 -11.52 11.95 18.40
N SER A 58 -10.31 12.10 17.85
CA SER A 58 -10.06 12.03 16.42
C SER A 58 -8.73 11.34 16.16
N SER A 59 -8.58 10.77 14.98
CA SER A 59 -7.35 10.11 14.57
C SER A 59 -7.20 10.08 13.05
N ILE A 60 -5.96 9.98 12.60
CA ILE A 60 -5.57 9.61 11.24
C ILE A 60 -4.66 8.41 11.35
N THR A 61 -5.13 7.26 10.90
CA THR A 61 -4.32 6.06 10.73
C THR A 61 -3.73 6.05 9.33
N VAL A 62 -2.41 6.09 9.25
CA VAL A 62 -1.65 6.06 8.01
C VAL A 62 -1.00 4.70 7.89
N THR A 63 -1.40 3.94 6.88
CA THR A 63 -0.75 2.68 6.51
C THR A 63 0.13 2.92 5.29
N THR A 64 1.39 2.54 5.41
CA THR A 64 2.39 2.62 4.35
C THR A 64 2.81 1.22 3.94
N GLN A 65 3.14 1.05 2.67
CA GLN A 65 3.69 -0.17 2.11
C GLN A 65 4.94 0.18 1.32
N ASN A 66 6.08 -0.43 1.66
CA ASN A 66 7.38 -0.15 1.03
C ASN A 66 7.73 1.36 1.03
N GLY A 67 7.43 2.05 2.13
CA GLY A 67 7.68 3.49 2.29
C GLY A 67 6.72 4.42 1.56
N GLN A 68 5.70 3.90 0.86
CA GLN A 68 4.68 4.69 0.16
C GLN A 68 3.34 4.62 0.88
N LEU A 69 2.50 5.65 0.74
CA LEU A 69 1.11 5.57 1.23
C LEU A 69 0.38 4.42 0.54
N ALA A 70 -0.34 3.63 1.33
CA ALA A 70 -1.24 2.58 0.85
C ALA A 70 -2.69 2.86 1.26
N LEU A 71 -2.90 3.29 2.51
CA LEU A 71 -4.23 3.60 3.05
C LEU A 71 -4.12 4.72 4.08
N VAL A 72 -5.07 5.65 4.06
CA VAL A 72 -5.26 6.64 5.12
C VAL A 72 -6.71 6.56 5.57
N GLU A 73 -6.91 6.28 6.85
CA GLU A 73 -8.22 6.25 7.51
C GLU A 73 -8.25 7.34 8.58
N ALA A 74 -9.09 8.35 8.41
CA ALA A 74 -9.26 9.40 9.39
C ALA A 74 -10.67 9.36 9.96
N SER A 75 -10.80 9.63 11.26
CA SER A 75 -12.09 9.75 11.94
C SER A 75 -12.07 10.90 12.95
N ALA A 76 -13.18 11.61 13.09
CA ALA A 76 -13.39 12.63 14.11
C ALA A 76 -14.80 12.50 14.68
N TRP A 77 -14.90 12.30 15.99
CA TRP A 77 -16.15 12.03 16.70
C TRP A 77 -16.50 13.22 17.61
N HIS A 78 -17.46 14.02 17.16
CA HIS A 78 -18.01 15.16 17.89
C HIS A 78 -19.26 14.76 18.66
N PHE A 79 -19.80 15.71 19.44
CA PHE A 79 -21.00 15.41 20.21
C PHE A 79 -22.17 15.00 19.30
N ALA A 80 -22.51 15.77 18.27
CA ALA A 80 -23.69 15.50 17.44
C ALA A 80 -23.39 14.82 16.10
N GLU A 81 -22.12 14.61 15.77
CA GLU A 81 -21.72 14.08 14.46
C GLU A 81 -20.40 13.32 14.51
N ALA A 82 -20.19 12.42 13.57
CA ALA A 82 -18.90 11.83 13.27
C ALA A 82 -18.58 11.98 11.79
N ARG A 83 -17.28 12.13 11.48
CA ARG A 83 -16.77 12.25 10.11
C ARG A 83 -15.67 11.23 9.91
N GLU A 84 -15.65 10.61 8.73
CA GLU A 84 -14.57 9.70 8.34
C GLU A 84 -14.11 9.97 6.92
N TRP A 85 -12.80 9.81 6.71
CA TRP A 85 -12.17 9.77 5.40
C TRP A 85 -11.43 8.45 5.22
N ILE A 86 -11.66 7.78 4.10
CA ILE A 86 -10.88 6.61 3.66
C ILE A 86 -10.23 6.96 2.33
N CYS A 87 -8.90 7.06 2.31
CA CYS A 87 -8.12 7.35 1.12
C CYS A 87 -7.28 6.13 0.75
N VAL A 88 -7.52 5.55 -0.42
CA VAL A 88 -6.78 4.39 -0.92
C VAL A 88 -5.75 4.86 -1.93
N PHE A 89 -4.54 4.34 -1.81
CA PHE A 89 -3.43 4.65 -2.70
C PHE A 89 -2.97 3.38 -3.40
N LYS A 90 -2.47 3.56 -4.62
CA LYS A 90 -1.78 2.53 -5.38
C LYS A 90 -0.43 3.07 -5.80
N ASP A 91 0.63 2.38 -5.42
CA ASP A 91 2.01 2.77 -5.73
C ASP A 91 2.31 4.23 -5.34
N GLY A 92 1.82 4.64 -4.16
CA GLY A 92 1.94 6.01 -3.62
C GLY A 92 1.02 7.05 -4.27
N SER A 93 0.30 6.72 -5.34
CA SER A 93 -0.66 7.60 -6.02
C SER A 93 -2.06 7.42 -5.45
N LEU A 94 -2.74 8.53 -5.14
CA LEU A 94 -4.11 8.49 -4.65
C LEU A 94 -5.03 7.89 -5.72
N LEU A 95 -5.86 6.93 -5.34
CA LEU A 95 -6.76 6.20 -6.24
C LEU A 95 -8.22 6.56 -5.99
N THR A 96 -8.66 6.43 -4.74
CA THR A 96 -10.03 6.75 -4.34
C THR A 96 -10.06 7.40 -2.97
N VAL A 97 -11.04 8.27 -2.77
CA VAL A 97 -11.34 8.88 -1.48
C VAL A 97 -12.81 8.68 -1.19
N THR A 98 -13.14 8.15 -0.02
CA THR A 98 -14.51 8.02 0.47
C THR A 98 -14.68 8.88 1.71
N TYR A 99 -15.67 9.75 1.69
CA TYR A 99 -16.17 10.50 2.83
C TYR A 99 -17.39 9.80 3.42
N ARG A 100 -17.46 9.72 4.75
CA ARG A 100 -18.66 9.31 5.48
C ARG A 100 -18.96 10.33 6.57
N HIS A 101 -20.23 10.71 6.68
CA HIS A 101 -20.74 11.55 7.76
C HIS A 101 -21.88 10.83 8.45
N TYR A 102 -21.86 10.91 9.77
CA TYR A 102 -22.84 10.32 10.65
C TYR A 102 -23.42 11.37 11.57
N THR A 103 -24.73 11.39 11.74
CA THR A 103 -25.37 12.07 12.87
C THR A 103 -25.37 11.14 14.07
N LEU A 104 -24.96 11.67 15.21
CA LEU A 104 -24.92 10.96 16.47
C LEU A 104 -26.06 11.46 17.36
N SER A 105 -26.86 10.51 17.85
CA SER A 105 -27.87 10.77 18.88
C SER A 105 -27.52 10.01 20.15
N ARG A 106 -27.84 10.61 21.29
CA ARG A 106 -27.66 9.98 22.60
C ARG A 106 -29.01 9.64 23.17
N LYS A 107 -29.20 8.37 23.45
CA LYS A 107 -30.38 7.88 24.16
C LYS A 107 -29.96 7.53 25.58
N ALA A 108 -30.69 8.05 26.57
CA ALA A 108 -30.46 7.65 27.95
C ALA A 108 -30.60 6.13 28.06
N LYS A 109 -29.61 5.49 28.67
CA LYS A 109 -29.56 4.06 28.91
C LYS A 109 -29.81 3.82 30.39
N GLY A 110 -31.08 3.59 30.75
CA GLY A 110 -31.49 3.41 32.13
C GLY A 110 -31.36 4.68 32.99
N ASP A 111 -31.34 4.49 34.31
CA ASP A 111 -31.42 5.58 35.30
C ASP A 111 -30.04 6.03 35.83
N SER A 112 -28.94 5.41 35.38
CA SER A 112 -27.58 5.65 35.90
C SER A 112 -26.82 6.82 35.24
N GLY A 113 -27.47 7.59 34.35
CA GLY A 113 -26.81 8.67 33.60
C GLY A 113 -25.91 8.20 32.47
N GLU A 114 -25.94 6.91 32.13
CA GLU A 114 -25.30 6.35 30.95
C GLU A 114 -26.06 6.75 29.68
N PHE A 115 -25.34 7.01 28.59
CA PHE A 115 -25.92 7.23 27.28
C PHE A 115 -25.49 6.12 26.32
N GLU A 116 -26.44 5.60 25.57
CA GLU A 116 -26.17 4.82 24.37
C GLU A 116 -26.04 5.79 23.19
N ILE A 117 -24.91 5.72 22.49
CA ILE A 117 -24.69 6.49 21.27
C ILE A 117 -25.26 5.68 20.11
N GLN A 118 -26.21 6.27 19.40
CA GLN A 118 -26.73 5.74 18.15
C GLN A 118 -26.20 6.58 17.00
N SER A 119 -25.44 5.96 16.10
CA SER A 119 -24.96 6.58 14.87
C SER A 119 -25.87 6.24 13.70
N THR A 120 -26.22 7.26 12.92
CA THR A 120 -26.92 7.11 11.64
C THR A 120 -26.00 7.60 10.54
N LEU A 121 -25.74 6.78 9.52
CA LEU A 121 -24.94 7.18 8.36
C LEU A 121 -25.82 7.99 7.41
N ASP A 122 -25.60 9.29 7.34
CA ASP A 122 -26.48 10.20 6.58
C ASP A 122 -25.91 10.55 5.21
N ARG A 123 -24.59 10.46 5.04
CA ARG A 123 -23.93 10.82 3.80
C ARG A 123 -22.70 9.96 3.54
N VAL A 124 -22.63 9.42 2.32
CA VAL A 124 -21.46 8.72 1.78
C VAL A 124 -21.16 9.30 0.41
N GLU A 125 -19.93 9.74 0.20
CA GLU A 125 -19.46 10.20 -1.11
C GLU A 125 -18.11 9.59 -1.43
N THR A 126 -18.01 8.97 -2.61
CA THR A 126 -16.75 8.42 -3.10
C THR A 126 -16.31 9.18 -4.34
N PHE A 127 -15.05 9.59 -4.33
CA PHE A 127 -14.41 10.32 -5.40
C PHE A 127 -13.24 9.49 -5.94
N VAL A 128 -13.17 9.35 -7.25
CA VAL A 128 -12.06 8.70 -7.94
C VAL A 128 -11.03 9.76 -8.31
N ALA A 129 -9.77 9.46 -8.05
CA ALA A 129 -8.67 10.34 -8.43
C ALA A 129 -8.27 10.08 -9.89
N GLU A 130 -8.05 11.14 -10.65
CA GLU A 130 -7.46 11.10 -11.97
C GLU A 130 -6.01 11.59 -11.84
N HIS A 131 -5.05 10.76 -12.24
CA HIS A 131 -3.61 11.07 -12.11
C HIS A 131 -3.17 11.46 -10.69
N GLY A 132 -3.73 10.81 -9.66
CA GLY A 132 -3.40 11.07 -8.26
C GLY A 132 -4.08 12.31 -7.67
N VAL A 133 -4.98 12.96 -8.41
CA VAL A 133 -5.72 14.15 -7.98
C VAL A 133 -7.21 13.88 -7.99
N VAL A 134 -7.89 14.21 -6.90
CA VAL A 134 -9.34 14.07 -6.80
C VAL A 134 -9.99 15.35 -7.30
N HIS A 135 -10.82 15.23 -8.33
CA HIS A 135 -11.62 16.34 -8.85
C HIS A 135 -13.04 16.31 -8.27
N LYS A 136 -13.74 17.44 -8.33
CA LYS A 136 -15.16 17.57 -7.96
C LYS A 136 -15.50 17.29 -6.49
N VAL A 137 -14.51 17.31 -5.59
CA VAL A 137 -14.77 17.32 -4.14
C VAL A 137 -15.49 18.64 -3.79
N PRO A 138 -16.65 18.59 -3.11
CA PRO A 138 -17.34 19.79 -2.66
C PRO A 138 -16.43 20.71 -1.85
N VAL A 139 -16.55 22.02 -2.03
CA VAL A 139 -15.70 23.01 -1.33
C VAL A 139 -15.75 22.83 0.19
N THR A 140 -16.91 22.45 0.72
CA THR A 140 -17.12 22.18 2.16
C THR A 140 -16.32 21.00 2.68
N LEU A 141 -15.96 20.04 1.83
CA LEU A 141 -15.18 18.85 2.19
C LEU A 141 -13.69 18.98 1.82
N LYS A 142 -13.36 19.89 0.91
CA LYS A 142 -12.03 20.01 0.32
C LYS A 142 -10.96 20.32 1.37
N THR A 143 -11.18 21.32 2.22
CA THR A 143 -10.23 21.71 3.28
C THR A 143 -9.97 20.56 4.26
N ASP A 144 -11.02 19.80 4.56
CA ASP A 144 -11.00 18.68 5.49
C ASP A 144 -10.12 17.54 4.95
N LEU A 145 -10.38 17.15 3.69
CA LEU A 145 -9.57 16.16 2.97
C LEU A 145 -8.11 16.60 2.81
N GLU A 146 -7.88 17.85 2.42
CA GLU A 146 -6.52 18.40 2.25
C GLU A 146 -5.73 18.36 3.56
N THR A 147 -6.38 18.63 4.69
CA THR A 147 -5.76 18.55 6.02
C THR A 147 -5.35 17.12 6.35
N VAL A 148 -6.25 16.15 6.13
CA VAL A 148 -5.98 14.72 6.36
C VAL A 148 -4.80 14.24 5.51
N LEU A 149 -4.83 14.54 4.21
CA LEU A 149 -3.78 14.14 3.27
C LEU A 149 -2.45 14.83 3.58
N SER A 150 -2.46 16.09 4.00
CA SER A 150 -1.25 16.82 4.39
C SER A 150 -0.59 16.16 5.61
N LYS A 151 -1.35 15.90 6.68
CA LYS A 151 -0.82 15.24 7.89
C LYS A 151 -0.27 13.85 7.58
N ALA A 152 -1.00 13.07 6.78
CA ALA A 152 -0.54 11.75 6.37
C ALA A 152 0.79 11.80 5.60
N ARG A 153 0.93 12.73 4.65
CA ARG A 153 2.18 12.93 3.90
C ARG A 153 3.33 13.40 4.79
N THR A 154 3.09 14.29 5.73
CA THR A 154 4.14 14.74 6.68
C THR A 154 4.68 13.57 7.51
N SER A 155 3.84 12.62 7.91
CA SER A 155 4.29 11.44 8.67
C SER A 155 5.24 10.50 7.90
N LEU A 156 5.29 10.59 6.57
CA LEU A 156 6.29 9.90 5.76
C LEU A 156 7.66 10.59 5.78
N ALA A 157 7.67 11.92 5.92
CA ALA A 157 8.89 12.72 5.86
C ALA A 157 9.66 12.71 7.19
N GLU A 158 9.00 12.42 8.31
CA GLU A 158 9.66 12.29 9.60
C GLU A 158 10.26 10.87 9.77
N PRO A 159 11.60 10.74 9.88
CA PRO A 159 12.18 9.46 10.22
C PRO A 159 11.64 9.05 11.59
N SER A 160 11.08 7.85 11.68
CA SER A 160 10.46 7.33 12.89
C SER A 160 11.42 7.48 14.07
N LYS A 161 11.11 8.40 14.99
CA LYS A 161 11.66 8.35 16.35
C LYS A 161 10.99 7.17 17.04
N GLN A 162 11.46 5.96 16.76
CA GLN A 162 11.15 4.80 17.58
C GLN A 162 11.72 5.06 18.97
N LYS A 163 10.83 5.19 19.95
CA LYS A 163 11.16 5.09 21.38
C LYS A 163 11.22 3.63 21.79
#